data_AF-A0A1Z1MJK3-F1
#
_entry.id   AF-A0A1Z1MJK3-F1
#
_cell.length_a   1.000
_cell.length_b   1.000
_cell.length_c   1.000
_cell.angle_alpha   90.00
_cell.angle_beta   90.00
_cell.angle_gamma   90.00
#
_symmetry.space_group_name_H-M   'P 1'
#
loop_
_entity.id
_entity.type
_entity.pdbx_description
1 polymer ?
#
loop_
_entity_poly.entity_id
_entity_poly.type
_entity_poly.pdbx_seq_one_letter_code
_entity_poly.pdbx_strand_id
1 'polypeptide(L)' 'MLIKPSSVNIIKAPLKIKAKIVQYMYKKLNFIGYKKLSNKHKIPILQLPDKKRIWMLKSEIKYTIK' A
#
# COMPACT_ATOMS: atom_id res chain seq x y z
N MET A 1 7.70 7.58 -17.56
CA MET A 1 7.16 6.20 -17.47
C MET A 1 6.73 5.92 -16.04
N LEU A 2 5.44 5.68 -15.78
CA LEU A 2 4.97 5.23 -14.46
C LEU A 2 5.19 3.72 -14.38
N ILE A 3 6.28 3.29 -13.75
CA ILE A 3 6.56 1.88 -13.48
C ILE A 3 5.41 1.34 -12.61
N LYS A 4 4.69 0.33 -13.10
CA LYS A 4 3.62 -0.34 -12.37
C LYS A 4 4.25 -1.43 -11.49
N PRO A 5 4.33 -1.25 -10.16
CA PRO A 5 4.95 -2.24 -9.29
C PRO A 5 4.15 -3.54 -9.31
N SER A 6 4.84 -4.68 -9.41
CA SER A 6 4.21 -6.00 -9.50
C SER A 6 3.66 -6.47 -8.16
N SER A 7 4.28 -6.05 -7.05
CA SER A 7 3.79 -6.33 -5.70
C SER A 7 4.27 -5.29 -4.68
N VAL A 8 3.52 -5.15 -3.59
CA VAL A 8 3.80 -4.20 -2.52
C VAL A 8 3.77 -4.89 -1.17
N ASN A 9 4.75 -4.59 -0.33
CA ASN A 9 4.80 -5.03 1.07
C ASN A 9 4.69 -3.83 2.00
N ILE A 10 4.01 -4.01 3.14
CA ILE A 10 3.91 -2.99 4.19
C ILE A 10 5.13 -3.13 5.11
N ILE A 11 5.92 -2.07 5.25
CA ILE A 11 7.12 -2.06 6.10
C ILE A 11 6.84 -1.45 7.47
N LYS A 12 5.95 -0.45 7.54
CA LYS A 12 5.63 0.26 8.78
C LYS A 12 4.16 0.67 8.76
N ALA A 13 3.53 0.66 9.93
CA ALA A 13 2.17 1.14 10.10
C ALA A 13 1.98 1.65 11.54
N PRO A 14 1.16 2.68 11.75
CA PRO A 14 0.80 3.14 13.10
C PRO A 14 0.18 2.02 13.93
N LEU A 15 0.51 1.95 15.22
CA LEU A 15 0.10 0.85 16.13
C LEU A 15 -1.42 0.59 16.10
N LYS A 16 -2.22 1.66 16.07
CA LYS A 16 -3.69 1.61 16.04
C LYS A 16 -4.23 0.90 14.79
N ILE A 17 -3.54 1.00 13.67
CA ILE A 17 -3.93 0.38 12.39
C ILE A 17 -3.27 -0.99 12.26
N LYS A 18 -2.08 -1.17 12.85
CA LYS A 18 -1.30 -2.42 12.80
C LYS A 18 -2.13 -3.63 13.21
N ALA A 19 -2.92 -3.55 14.28
CA ALA A 19 -3.79 -4.65 14.70
C ALA A 19 -4.80 -5.08 13.62
N LYS A 20 -5.30 -4.13 12.80
CA LYS A 20 -6.26 -4.42 11.72
C LYS A 20 -5.60 -4.98 10.46
N ILE A 21 -4.32 -4.66 10.23
CA ILE A 21 -3.62 -5.00 8.99
C ILE A 21 -2.50 -6.02 9.17
N VAL A 22 -2.19 -6.46 10.39
CA VAL A 22 -1.07 -7.36 10.70
C VAL A 22 -1.14 -8.66 9.90
N GLN A 23 -2.34 -9.21 9.73
CA GLN A 23 -2.59 -10.41 8.92
C GLN A 23 -2.27 -10.22 7.42
N TYR A 24 -2.18 -8.97 6.96
CA TYR A 24 -1.87 -8.61 5.57
C TYR A 24 -0.44 -8.08 5.40
N MET A 25 0.24 -7.65 6.47
CA MET A 25 1.60 -7.09 6.39
C MET A 25 2.61 -8.07 5.79
N TYR A 26 2.42 -9.36 6.05
CA TYR A 26 3.29 -10.44 5.55
C TYR A 26 2.83 -11.01 4.20
N LYS A 27 1.79 -10.44 3.58
CA LYS A 27 1.25 -10.89 2.30
C LYS A 27 1.64 -9.89 1.20
N LYS A 28 1.86 -10.41 -0.01
CA LYS A 28 2.01 -9.56 -1.19
C LYS A 28 0.69 -8.88 -1.49
N LEU A 29 0.70 -7.55 -1.51
CA LEU A 29 -0.47 -6.74 -1.82
C LEU A 29 -0.42 -6.27 -3.28
N ASN A 30 -1.61 -6.17 -3.87
CA ASN A 30 -1.74 -5.71 -5.24
C ASN A 30 -1.82 -4.19 -5.27
N PHE A 31 -0.94 -3.56 -6.05
CA PHE A 31 -1.04 -2.13 -6.32
C PHE A 31 -2.16 -1.86 -7.33
N ILE A 32 -3.16 -1.06 -6.93
CA ILE A 32 -4.30 -0.73 -7.81
C ILE A 32 -4.11 0.64 -8.47
N GLY A 33 -3.45 1.58 -7.80
CA GLY A 33 -3.29 2.93 -8.32
C GLY A 33 -2.98 3.94 -7.23
N TYR A 34 -3.29 5.21 -7.50
CA TYR A 34 -3.04 6.32 -6.59
C TYR A 34 -4.32 7.08 -6.27
N LYS A 35 -4.49 7.47 -5.00
CA LYS A 35 -5.48 8.47 -4.56
C LYS A 35 -4.79 9.83 -4.45
N LYS A 36 -5.43 10.88 -4.95
CA LYS A 36 -4.96 12.25 -4.74
C LYS A 36 -5.35 12.67 -3.32
N LEU A 37 -4.36 13.04 -2.50
CA LEU A 37 -4.58 13.57 -1.15
C LEU A 37 -4.59 15.11 -1.16
N SER A 38 -3.74 15.70 -1.99
CA SER A 38 -3.71 17.13 -2.25
C SER A 38 -3.20 17.40 -3.67
N ASN A 39 -3.14 18.67 -4.08
CA ASN A 39 -2.58 19.04 -5.38
C ASN A 39 -1.14 18.57 -5.58
N LYS A 40 -0.36 18.47 -4.50
CA LYS A 40 1.04 18.05 -4.53
C LYS A 40 1.26 16.60 -4.13
N HIS A 41 0.29 15.94 -3.50
CA HIS A 41 0.48 14.63 -2.90
C HIS A 41 -0.50 13.58 -3.42
N LYS A 42 0.07 12.46 -3.87
CA LYS A 42 -0.65 11.25 -4.24
C LYS A 42 -0.17 10.10 -3.37
N ILE A 43 -1.12 9.32 -2.89
CA ILE A 43 -0.88 8.17 -2.02
C ILE A 43 -1.26 6.88 -2.75
N PRO A 44 -0.46 5.81 -2.62
CA PRO A 44 -0.77 4.52 -3.21
C PRO A 44 -2.01 3.88 -2.58
N ILE A 45 -2.78 3.18 -3.43
CA ILE A 45 -3.91 2.34 -3.04
C ILE A 45 -3.51 0.88 -3.27
N LEU A 46 -3.62 0.09 -2.22
CA LEU A 46 -3.33 -1.33 -2.21
C LEU A 46 -4.62 -2.13 -2.02
N GLN A 47 -4.76 -3.22 -2.78
CA GLN A 47 -5.78 -4.22 -2.55
C GLN A 47 -5.26 -5.26 -1.58
N LEU A 48 -6.07 -5.50 -0.54
CA LEU A 48 -5.92 -6.63 0.36
C LEU A 48 -6.53 -7.90 -0.26
N PRO A 49 -6.13 -9.10 0.20
CA PRO A 49 -6.68 -10.37 -0.29
C PRO A 49 -8.20 -10.49 -0.13
N ASP A 50 -8.77 -9.85 0.89
CA ASP A 50 -10.21 -9.80 1.14
C ASP A 50 -10.94 -8.75 0.27
N LYS A 51 -10.28 -8.28 -0.80
CA LYS A 51 -10.73 -7.23 -1.73
C LYS A 51 -10.91 -5.84 -1.09
N LYS A 52 -10.66 -5.67 0.21
CA LYS A 52 -10.64 -4.35 0.83
C LYS A 52 -9.48 -3.53 0.26
N ARG A 53 -9.63 -2.21 0.29
CA ARG A 53 -8.62 -1.27 -0.21
C ARG A 53 -8.10 -0.44 0.94
N ILE A 54 -6.79 -0.36 1.03
CA ILE A 54 -6.10 0.51 1.98
C ILE A 54 -5.25 1.49 1.22
N TRP A 55 -5.11 2.68 1.77
CA TRP A 55 -4.22 3.71 1.29
C TRP A 55 -3.15 3.91 2.35
N MET A 56 -1.91 3.95 1.91
CA MET A 56 -0.75 4.09 2.79
C MET A 56 0.20 5.13 2.23
N LEU A 57 1.05 5.70 3.08
CA LEU A 57 2.09 6.61 2.63
C LEU A 57 3.17 5.82 1.87
N LYS A 58 3.84 6.49 0.92
CA LYS A 58 4.96 5.87 0.19
C LYS A 58 6.09 5.42 1.13
N SER A 59 6.25 6.08 2.27
CA SER A 59 7.23 5.75 3.32
C SER A 59 6.84 4.53 4.17
N GLU A 60 5.59 4.09 4.11
CA GLU A 60 5.05 2.97 4.89
C GLU A 60 5.11 1.65 4.13
N ILE A 61 5.43 1.70 2.84
CA ILE A 61 5.39 0.56 1.93
C ILE A 61 6.68 0.43 1.13
N LYS A 62 7.01 -0.79 0.73
CA LYS A 62 8.12 -1.08 -0.17
C LYS A 62 7.57 -1.73 -1.43
N TYR A 63 7.86 -1.11 -2.57
CA TYR A 63 7.54 -1.67 -3.87
C TYR A 63 8.58 -2.72 -4.25
N THR A 64 8.12 -3.86 -4.74
CA THR A 64 8.97 -4.81 -5.44
C THR A 64 8.71 -4.63 -6.93
N ILE A 65 9.73 -4.17 -7.65
CA ILE A 65 9.72 -4.08 -9.11
C ILE A 65 10.32 -5.40 -9.59
N LYS A 66 9.61 -6.09 -10.48
CA LYS A 66 10.15 -7.25 -11.20
C LYS A 66 10.69 -6.74 -12.54
#